data_AF-A0A317W663-F1
#
_entry.id   AF-A0A317W663-F1
#
_cell.length_a   1.000
_cell.length_b   1.000
_cell.length_c   1.000
_cell.angle_alpha   90.00
_cell.angle_beta   90.00
_cell.angle_gamma   90.00
#
_symmetry.space_group_name_H-M   'P 1'
#
loop_
_entity.id
_entity.type
_entity.pdbx_description
1 polymer ?
#
loop_
_entity_poly.entity_id
_entity_poly.type
_entity_poly.pdbx_seq_one_letter_code
_entity_poly.pdbx_strand_id
1 'polypeptide(L)'
;MLFDMYALLGLLVALGCIRPTFAVPIETPQSSAYVDWRTFKANGVNLGGWFEQESTIDTQFWDKYSGGASDEWGLCEHLGSQCGPVLEHRYATWITTKDIDKLASGGVKVLRIPTTYAAWIKVPGSQLYSGNQTVYLKQIADYAISTYDMHIIVDTHSLPGGVNGLTTGEATGHWDWFWNETNFDYSMQVIDKVISFVQNSGSPQSYSIEPINEPADNNTNMITFGTPEALTDHGAAWVLKYIKAVVQSVAAVNPKVPVMFQGSFKYPSYWAGDFPADTNLVFDVHNYYFENRPATSENLPGLLYSDARARSSDGKFPVFVGEWAIQTTYNNSLALRKRNLNAGLAAFGEYTQGSSYWTAKYTGNTSVDGQGQQRDYWSYETFIDDGFIEGV
;
A
#
# COMPACT_ATOMS: atom_id res chain seq x y z
N MET A 1 -83.59 -37.94 6.80
CA MET A 1 -83.07 -38.93 5.83
C MET A 1 -81.57 -39.07 6.05
N LEU A 2 -81.01 -40.21 5.63
CA LEU A 2 -79.64 -40.65 5.93
C LEU A 2 -78.61 -40.12 4.92
N PHE A 3 -77.35 -39.94 5.39
CA PHE A 3 -76.07 -40.14 4.66
C PHE A 3 -75.79 -39.08 3.54
N ASP A 4 -74.57 -38.72 3.10
CA ASP A 4 -73.16 -39.08 3.38
C ASP A 4 -72.23 -37.98 2.76
N MET A 5 -70.91 -37.83 2.96
CA MET A 5 -69.91 -38.35 3.93
C MET A 5 -68.60 -37.48 3.82
N TYR A 6 -67.94 -37.18 4.95
CA TYR A 6 -66.53 -36.71 5.16
C TYR A 6 -65.65 -36.18 4.00
N ALA A 7 -65.01 -35.02 4.24
CA ALA A 7 -63.57 -34.83 4.01
C ALA A 7 -62.97 -33.74 4.93
N LEU A 8 -61.83 -34.03 5.54
CA LEU A 8 -61.04 -33.11 6.41
C LEU A 8 -60.31 -32.04 5.59
N LEU A 9 -60.15 -30.84 6.17
CA LEU A 9 -58.81 -30.32 6.50
C LEU A 9 -58.92 -29.18 7.54
N GLY A 10 -58.24 -29.32 8.69
CA GLY A 10 -58.22 -28.30 9.75
C GLY A 10 -57.04 -27.34 9.56
N LEU A 11 -57.32 -26.02 9.58
CA LEU A 11 -56.28 -25.00 9.57
C LEU A 11 -55.77 -24.74 11.00
N LEU A 12 -54.57 -25.21 11.31
CA LEU A 12 -53.86 -24.91 12.56
C LEU A 12 -53.02 -23.63 12.37
N VAL A 13 -53.43 -22.53 13.02
CA VAL A 13 -52.65 -21.28 13.03
C VAL A 13 -51.52 -21.41 14.05
N ALA A 14 -50.30 -21.63 13.56
CA ALA A 14 -49.10 -21.57 14.38
C ALA A 14 -48.61 -20.11 14.50
N LEU A 15 -48.76 -19.49 15.67
CA LEU A 15 -48.05 -18.25 15.98
C LEU A 15 -46.56 -18.56 16.20
N GLY A 16 -45.74 -18.27 15.19
CA GLY A 16 -44.28 -18.32 15.31
C GLY A 16 -43.76 -17.16 16.14
N CYS A 17 -43.22 -17.43 17.33
CA CYS A 17 -42.48 -16.42 18.09
C CYS A 17 -41.15 -16.10 17.41
N ILE A 18 -41.09 -14.98 16.69
CA ILE A 18 -39.83 -14.43 16.17
C ILE A 18 -39.01 -13.93 17.37
N ARG A 19 -37.97 -14.69 17.76
CA ARG A 19 -36.93 -14.18 18.66
C ARG A 19 -35.99 -13.28 17.85
N PRO A 20 -35.59 -12.10 18.35
CA PRO A 20 -34.51 -11.36 17.75
C PRO A 20 -33.21 -12.15 17.98
N THR A 21 -32.64 -12.69 16.91
CA THR A 21 -31.27 -13.19 16.92
C THR A 21 -30.35 -11.99 16.92
N PHE A 22 -29.94 -11.55 18.11
CA PHE A 22 -28.77 -10.70 18.24
C PHE A 22 -27.57 -11.48 17.68
N ALA A 23 -26.96 -10.98 16.61
CA ALA A 23 -25.70 -11.51 16.13
C ALA A 23 -24.67 -11.31 17.26
N VAL A 24 -24.16 -12.43 17.78
CA VAL A 24 -23.00 -12.39 18.68
C VAL A 24 -21.82 -11.88 17.85
N PRO A 25 -21.02 -10.91 18.35
CA PRO A 25 -19.79 -10.53 17.66
C PRO A 25 -18.93 -11.78 17.47
N ILE A 26 -18.52 -12.06 16.24
CA ILE A 26 -17.47 -13.04 16.01
C ILE A 26 -16.18 -12.34 16.47
N GLU A 27 -15.79 -12.59 17.72
CA GLU A 27 -14.44 -12.28 18.18
C GLU A 27 -13.47 -13.17 17.41
N THR A 28 -13.01 -12.69 16.25
CA THR A 28 -11.85 -13.25 15.56
C THR A 28 -10.70 -13.23 16.56
N PRO A 29 -10.06 -14.38 16.90
CA PRO A 29 -8.99 -14.38 17.89
C PRO A 29 -7.79 -13.60 17.35
N GLN A 30 -7.67 -12.33 17.77
CA GLN A 30 -6.59 -11.43 17.36
C GLN A 30 -5.24 -12.07 17.69
N SER A 31 -4.34 -12.15 16.72
CA SER A 31 -3.03 -12.74 16.95
C SER A 31 -2.25 -11.91 17.97
N SER A 32 -1.84 -12.54 19.07
CA SER A 32 -0.88 -11.94 20.02
C SER A 32 0.57 -12.18 19.62
N ALA A 33 0.81 -12.85 18.48
CA ALA A 33 2.14 -13.14 17.96
C ALA A 33 2.54 -12.08 16.92
N TYR A 34 3.80 -11.67 16.96
CA TYR A 34 4.40 -10.81 15.93
C TYR A 34 4.59 -11.60 14.64
N VAL A 35 4.35 -10.94 13.51
CA VAL A 35 4.62 -11.48 12.18
C VAL A 35 6.12 -11.78 12.02
N ASP A 36 6.44 -13.03 11.69
CA ASP A 36 7.73 -13.41 11.11
C ASP A 36 7.58 -13.45 9.59
N TRP A 37 8.07 -12.41 8.92
CA TRP A 37 8.06 -12.31 7.45
C TRP A 37 8.81 -13.45 6.74
N ARG A 38 9.57 -14.30 7.43
CA ARG A 38 10.16 -15.51 6.82
C ARG A 38 9.12 -16.60 6.53
N THR A 39 8.00 -16.59 7.26
CA THR A 39 6.95 -17.63 7.18
C THR A 39 5.55 -17.08 6.92
N PHE A 40 5.29 -15.82 7.25
CA PHE A 40 4.05 -15.13 6.94
C PHE A 40 3.90 -14.89 5.43
N LYS A 41 2.75 -15.27 4.88
CA LYS A 41 2.35 -15.00 3.50
C LYS A 41 0.98 -14.33 3.45
N ALA A 42 0.82 -13.32 2.62
CA ALA A 42 -0.44 -12.59 2.50
C ALA A 42 -0.60 -11.91 1.13
N ASN A 43 -1.86 -11.78 0.71
CA ASN A 43 -2.26 -10.84 -0.33
C ASN A 43 -2.72 -9.54 0.34
N GLY A 44 -2.37 -8.41 -0.25
CA GLY A 44 -2.66 -7.09 0.29
C GLY A 44 -3.07 -6.07 -0.76
N VAL A 45 -3.32 -4.85 -0.30
CA VAL A 45 -3.46 -3.67 -1.16
C VAL A 45 -2.76 -2.47 -0.53
N ASN A 46 -2.42 -1.50 -1.36
CA ASN A 46 -2.06 -0.16 -0.92
C ASN A 46 -3.32 0.66 -0.68
N LEU A 47 -3.27 1.58 0.28
CA LEU A 47 -4.25 2.65 0.48
C LEU A 47 -3.75 3.99 -0.11
N GLY A 48 -3.21 3.92 -1.33
CA GLY A 48 -2.63 5.07 -2.04
C GLY A 48 -3.64 6.15 -2.44
N GLY A 49 -3.16 7.37 -2.64
CA GLY A 49 -3.96 8.57 -2.89
C GLY A 49 -4.79 8.99 -1.67
N TRP A 50 -4.44 8.53 -0.47
CA TRP A 50 -5.15 8.83 0.78
C TRP A 50 -4.40 9.83 1.65
N PHE A 51 -3.24 9.49 2.20
CA PHE A 51 -2.41 10.40 3.03
C PHE A 51 -1.19 10.98 2.29
N GLU A 52 -0.93 10.52 1.08
CA GLU A 52 -0.23 11.24 0.02
C GLU A 52 -1.23 11.45 -1.14
N GLN A 53 -1.00 12.45 -2.00
CA GLN A 53 -1.86 12.73 -3.14
C GLN A 53 -1.11 12.64 -4.48
N GLU A 54 -1.58 11.76 -5.35
CA GLU A 54 -1.14 11.66 -6.74
C GLU A 54 -2.23 12.11 -7.74
N SER A 55 -1.79 12.77 -8.81
CA SER A 55 -2.65 13.27 -9.89
C SER A 55 -3.40 12.19 -10.66
N THR A 56 -2.84 10.99 -10.75
CA THR A 56 -3.41 9.91 -11.55
C THR A 56 -4.54 9.18 -10.83
N ILE A 57 -4.52 9.09 -9.50
CA ILE A 57 -5.42 8.22 -8.73
C ILE A 57 -6.87 8.71 -8.75
N ASP A 58 -7.08 10.03 -8.64
CA ASP A 58 -8.39 10.66 -8.66
C ASP A 58 -8.36 11.97 -9.46
N THR A 59 -8.53 11.85 -10.78
CA THR A 59 -8.48 13.01 -11.68
C THR A 59 -9.58 14.03 -11.40
N GLN A 60 -10.74 13.64 -10.84
CA GLN A 60 -11.79 14.61 -10.46
C GLN A 60 -11.38 15.45 -9.25
N PHE A 61 -10.68 14.84 -8.27
CA PHE A 61 -10.07 15.59 -7.18
C PHE A 61 -8.94 16.49 -7.71
N TRP A 62 -8.05 15.97 -8.56
CA TRP A 62 -6.90 16.72 -9.05
C TRP A 62 -7.30 17.91 -9.93
N ASP A 63 -8.17 17.71 -10.93
CA ASP A 63 -8.67 18.77 -11.83
C ASP A 63 -9.35 19.92 -11.05
N LYS A 64 -9.98 19.59 -9.92
CA LYS A 64 -10.74 20.53 -9.10
C LYS A 64 -9.87 21.35 -8.14
N TYR A 65 -8.77 20.77 -7.64
CA TYR A 65 -8.04 21.33 -6.48
C TYR A 65 -6.55 21.62 -6.73
N SER A 66 -5.90 20.99 -7.72
CA SER A 66 -4.46 21.15 -7.95
C SER A 66 -4.03 22.51 -8.51
N GLY A 67 -4.94 23.25 -9.15
CA GLY A 67 -4.58 24.43 -9.94
C GLY A 67 -3.68 24.13 -11.16
N GLY A 68 -3.53 22.86 -11.55
CA GLY A 68 -2.58 22.41 -12.57
C GLY A 68 -1.20 22.02 -12.03
N ALA A 69 -1.02 21.91 -10.71
CA ALA A 69 0.20 21.39 -10.11
C ALA A 69 0.48 19.92 -10.49
N SER A 70 1.76 19.56 -10.52
CA SER A 70 2.26 18.19 -10.78
C SER A 70 2.22 17.28 -9.55
N ASP A 71 2.18 17.85 -8.34
CA ASP A 71 2.40 17.17 -7.06
C ASP A 71 1.51 17.72 -5.92
N GLU A 72 1.47 17.01 -4.79
CA GLU A 72 0.75 17.43 -3.58
C GLU A 72 1.29 18.76 -3.04
N TRP A 73 2.60 18.99 -3.15
CA TRP A 73 3.26 20.23 -2.74
C TRP A 73 2.63 21.44 -3.43
N GLY A 74 2.63 21.48 -4.76
CA GLY A 74 2.05 22.55 -5.56
C GLY A 74 0.53 22.64 -5.43
N LEU A 75 -0.16 21.50 -5.22
CA LEU A 75 -1.60 21.50 -4.90
C LEU A 75 -1.86 22.25 -3.59
N CYS A 76 -1.04 22.04 -2.57
CA CYS A 76 -1.21 22.74 -1.29
C CYS A 76 -0.72 24.18 -1.30
N GLU A 77 0.33 24.52 -2.07
CA GLU A 77 0.68 25.92 -2.38
C GLU A 77 -0.48 26.64 -3.07
N HIS A 78 -1.12 26.01 -4.06
CA HIS A 78 -2.26 26.57 -4.79
C HIS A 78 -3.49 26.81 -3.90
N LEU A 79 -3.83 25.84 -3.06
CA LEU A 79 -4.97 25.95 -2.15
C LEU A 79 -4.70 26.88 -0.95
N GLY A 80 -3.44 27.10 -0.59
CA GLY A 80 -3.05 27.92 0.56
C GLY A 80 -3.75 27.46 1.84
N SER A 81 -4.47 28.36 2.52
CA SER A 81 -5.21 28.01 3.74
C SER A 81 -6.33 26.98 3.55
N GLN A 82 -6.75 26.71 2.30
CA GLN A 82 -7.75 25.69 1.99
C GLN A 82 -7.18 24.27 1.82
N CYS A 83 -5.84 24.12 1.71
CA CYS A 83 -5.15 22.83 1.62
C CYS A 83 -5.62 21.88 2.75
N GLY A 84 -5.50 22.33 4.00
CA GLY A 84 -5.93 21.55 5.17
C GLY A 84 -7.41 21.13 5.15
N PRO A 85 -8.38 22.08 5.05
CA PRO A 85 -9.81 21.74 4.98
C PRO A 85 -10.19 20.79 3.82
N VAL A 86 -9.52 20.89 2.67
CA VAL A 86 -9.76 19.99 1.52
C VAL A 86 -9.20 18.60 1.79
N LEU A 87 -7.98 18.50 2.31
CA LEU A 87 -7.33 17.23 2.61
C LEU A 87 -7.97 16.51 3.80
N GLU A 88 -8.34 17.20 4.88
CA GLU A 88 -9.11 16.62 6.00
C GLU A 88 -10.43 16.00 5.54
N HIS A 89 -11.13 16.64 4.58
CA HIS A 89 -12.33 16.06 3.98
C HIS A 89 -12.02 14.79 3.19
N ARG A 90 -10.92 14.78 2.41
CA ARG A 90 -10.47 13.60 1.66
C ARG A 90 -10.05 12.47 2.61
N TYR A 91 -9.27 12.76 3.66
CA TYR A 91 -8.86 11.80 4.67
C TYR A 91 -10.07 11.13 5.35
N ALA A 92 -11.13 11.89 5.62
CA ALA A 92 -12.34 11.38 6.25
C ALA A 92 -13.30 10.61 5.31
N THR A 93 -13.10 10.63 3.98
CA THR A 93 -14.08 10.12 3.01
C THR A 93 -13.53 9.25 1.89
N TRP A 94 -12.23 9.30 1.60
CA TRP A 94 -11.61 8.51 0.53
C TRP A 94 -11.49 7.03 0.91
N ILE A 95 -10.95 6.73 2.09
CA ILE A 95 -10.96 5.39 2.69
C ILE A 95 -11.77 5.42 3.98
N THR A 96 -12.66 4.43 4.13
CA THR A 96 -13.61 4.25 5.22
C THR A 96 -13.65 2.78 5.64
N THR A 97 -14.31 2.47 6.75
CA THR A 97 -14.47 1.07 7.20
C THR A 97 -15.15 0.18 6.16
N LYS A 98 -16.06 0.73 5.33
CA LYS A 98 -16.72 0.00 4.23
C LYS A 98 -15.76 -0.49 3.16
N ASP A 99 -14.69 0.28 2.93
CA ASP A 99 -13.67 -0.08 1.96
C ASP A 99 -12.83 -1.23 2.53
N ILE A 100 -12.53 -1.20 3.83
CA ILE A 100 -11.92 -2.33 4.55
C ILE A 100 -12.80 -3.58 4.52
N ASP A 101 -14.12 -3.44 4.73
CA ASP A 101 -15.08 -4.55 4.59
C ASP A 101 -15.04 -5.18 3.19
N LYS A 102 -14.99 -4.34 2.15
CA LYS A 102 -14.90 -4.80 0.76
C LYS A 102 -13.57 -5.53 0.54
N LEU A 103 -12.44 -4.92 0.91
CA LEU A 103 -11.11 -5.51 0.78
C LEU A 103 -11.00 -6.86 1.50
N ALA A 104 -11.54 -6.96 2.72
CA ALA A 104 -11.62 -8.21 3.48
C ALA A 104 -12.43 -9.28 2.72
N SER A 105 -13.54 -8.90 2.07
CA SER A 105 -14.34 -9.83 1.25
C SER A 105 -13.64 -10.28 -0.05
N GLY A 106 -12.60 -9.55 -0.49
CA GLY A 106 -11.65 -9.94 -1.54
C GLY A 106 -10.41 -10.69 -1.03
N GLY A 107 -10.38 -11.14 0.22
CA GLY A 107 -9.28 -11.93 0.79
C GLY A 107 -8.04 -11.15 1.21
N VAL A 108 -8.11 -9.81 1.26
CA VAL A 108 -7.00 -8.97 1.70
C VAL A 108 -6.65 -9.26 3.17
N LYS A 109 -5.34 -9.39 3.44
CA LYS A 109 -4.76 -9.61 4.78
C LYS A 109 -3.66 -8.62 5.14
N VAL A 110 -3.15 -7.85 4.18
CA VAL A 110 -2.17 -6.78 4.40
C VAL A 110 -2.71 -5.46 3.84
N LEU A 111 -2.58 -4.39 4.62
CA LEU A 111 -2.78 -3.02 4.15
C LEU A 111 -1.44 -2.27 4.20
N ARG A 112 -0.90 -1.89 3.05
CA ARG A 112 0.22 -0.94 2.97
C ARG A 112 -0.35 0.47 2.91
N ILE A 113 0.10 1.35 3.79
CA ILE A 113 -0.48 2.68 3.97
C ILE A 113 0.61 3.75 3.80
N PRO A 114 0.78 4.25 2.56
CA PRO A 114 1.61 5.41 2.28
C PRO A 114 1.20 6.63 3.09
N THR A 115 2.18 7.34 3.64
CA THR A 115 2.01 8.60 4.36
C THR A 115 3.12 9.58 3.99
N THR A 116 2.80 10.86 3.83
CA THR A 116 3.84 11.89 3.76
C THR A 116 4.51 12.08 5.12
N TYR A 117 5.77 12.52 5.16
CA TYR A 117 6.43 12.89 6.43
C TYR A 117 5.65 13.95 7.22
N ALA A 118 4.87 14.79 6.53
CA ALA A 118 4.08 15.87 7.12
C ALA A 118 2.95 15.37 8.03
N ALA A 119 2.52 14.11 7.88
CA ALA A 119 1.63 13.42 8.84
C ALA A 119 2.24 13.25 10.24
N TRP A 120 3.58 13.25 10.34
CA TRP A 120 4.33 12.86 11.52
C TRP A 120 5.02 14.05 12.22
N ILE A 121 5.62 14.95 11.43
CA ILE A 121 6.30 16.16 11.93
C ILE A 121 6.00 17.39 11.05
N LYS A 122 6.26 18.59 11.58
CA LYS A 122 6.23 19.84 10.82
C LYS A 122 7.65 20.27 10.49
N VAL A 123 8.03 20.19 9.21
CA VAL A 123 9.35 20.66 8.73
C VAL A 123 9.23 22.12 8.28
N PRO A 124 10.11 23.05 8.75
CA PRO A 124 10.09 24.43 8.30
C PRO A 124 10.26 24.56 6.78
N GLY A 125 9.37 25.30 6.12
CA GLY A 125 9.40 25.51 4.66
C GLY A 125 8.63 24.48 3.83
N SER A 126 8.26 23.33 4.42
CA SER A 126 7.40 22.35 3.75
C SER A 126 6.02 22.93 3.44
N GLN A 127 5.51 22.65 2.25
CA GLN A 127 4.14 23.02 1.83
C GLN A 127 3.15 21.85 1.97
N LEU A 128 3.64 20.64 2.27
CA LEU A 128 2.81 19.48 2.56
C LEU A 128 2.01 19.71 3.85
N TYR A 129 0.79 19.18 3.89
CA TYR A 129 -0.12 19.45 5.01
C TYR A 129 0.21 18.61 6.24
N SER A 130 0.31 19.26 7.40
CA SER A 130 0.38 18.58 8.70
C SER A 130 -0.92 18.78 9.49
N GLY A 131 -1.79 17.77 9.45
CA GLY A 131 -3.10 17.73 10.09
C GLY A 131 -3.33 16.45 10.90
N ASN A 132 -4.50 15.83 10.72
CA ASN A 132 -4.96 14.68 11.49
C ASN A 132 -4.72 13.33 10.78
N GLN A 133 -3.82 13.23 9.80
CA GLN A 133 -3.56 11.98 9.05
C GLN A 133 -3.42 10.76 9.98
N THR A 134 -2.61 10.88 11.04
CA THR A 134 -2.37 9.79 12.01
C THR A 134 -3.60 9.41 12.83
N VAL A 135 -4.60 10.29 12.96
CA VAL A 135 -5.89 9.98 13.60
C VAL A 135 -6.74 9.09 12.70
N TYR A 136 -6.86 9.43 11.42
CA TYR A 136 -7.57 8.63 10.43
C TYR A 136 -6.86 7.28 10.18
N LEU A 137 -5.52 7.29 10.13
CA LEU A 137 -4.68 6.08 10.07
C LEU A 137 -5.02 5.14 11.23
N LYS A 138 -5.06 5.66 12.46
CA LYS A 138 -5.40 4.87 13.66
C LYS A 138 -6.81 4.28 13.57
N GLN A 139 -7.79 5.07 13.15
CA GLN A 139 -9.19 4.62 13.04
C GLN A 139 -9.36 3.45 12.06
N ILE A 140 -8.74 3.53 10.88
CA ILE A 140 -8.80 2.47 9.87
C ILE A 140 -7.95 1.27 10.25
N ALA A 141 -6.72 1.48 10.75
CA ALA A 141 -5.85 0.40 11.20
C ALA A 141 -6.48 -0.39 12.36
N ASP A 142 -7.04 0.29 13.38
CA ASP A 142 -7.72 -0.37 14.49
C ASP A 142 -8.92 -1.20 14.00
N TYR A 143 -9.70 -0.68 13.06
CA TYR A 143 -10.82 -1.41 12.47
C TYR A 143 -10.37 -2.66 11.71
N ALA A 144 -9.36 -2.52 10.84
CA ALA A 144 -8.79 -3.60 10.04
C ALA A 144 -8.16 -4.70 10.91
N ILE A 145 -7.41 -4.32 11.94
CA ILE A 145 -6.79 -5.25 12.89
C ILE A 145 -7.87 -5.96 13.73
N SER A 146 -8.74 -5.21 14.41
CA SER A 146 -9.71 -5.81 15.35
C SER A 146 -10.83 -6.61 14.70
N THR A 147 -11.20 -6.30 13.46
CA THR A 147 -12.28 -7.00 12.74
C THR A 147 -11.74 -8.19 11.94
N TYR A 148 -10.57 -8.04 11.29
CA TYR A 148 -10.10 -8.95 10.23
C TYR A 148 -8.71 -9.56 10.46
N ASP A 149 -8.03 -9.21 11.57
CA ASP A 149 -6.63 -9.56 11.87
C ASP A 149 -5.68 -9.18 10.72
N MET A 150 -5.96 -8.05 10.05
CA MET A 150 -5.10 -7.53 8.98
C MET A 150 -3.79 -6.98 9.56
N HIS A 151 -2.68 -7.24 8.84
CA HIS A 151 -1.37 -6.68 9.15
C HIS A 151 -1.16 -5.35 8.41
N ILE A 152 -0.58 -4.36 9.07
CA ILE A 152 -0.46 -2.99 8.57
C ILE A 152 1.02 -2.65 8.30
N ILE A 153 1.34 -2.23 7.09
CA ILE A 153 2.65 -1.62 6.78
C ILE A 153 2.45 -0.11 6.80
N VAL A 154 3.10 0.58 7.74
CA VAL A 154 3.12 2.05 7.78
C VAL A 154 4.33 2.50 6.99
N ASP A 155 4.08 3.14 5.85
CA ASP A 155 5.08 3.60 4.90
C ASP A 155 5.23 5.13 5.00
N THR A 156 6.45 5.60 5.26
CA THR A 156 6.81 7.02 5.14
C THR A 156 7.31 7.30 3.73
N HIS A 157 6.32 7.40 2.83
CA HIS A 157 6.47 7.43 1.39
C HIS A 157 7.35 8.60 0.91
N SER A 158 7.20 9.76 1.56
CA SER A 158 8.08 10.91 1.39
C SER A 158 8.95 11.14 2.62
N LEU A 159 10.18 11.62 2.40
CA LEU A 159 11.06 12.12 3.47
C LEU A 159 11.46 13.59 3.20
N PRO A 160 11.78 14.38 4.25
CA PRO A 160 12.12 15.80 4.12
C PRO A 160 13.25 16.06 3.12
N GLY A 161 13.03 16.96 2.17
CA GLY A 161 13.96 17.29 1.09
C GLY A 161 13.82 16.45 -0.18
N GLY A 162 12.98 15.41 -0.19
CA GLY A 162 12.69 14.60 -1.37
C GLY A 162 13.72 13.51 -1.65
N VAL A 163 13.24 12.28 -1.79
CA VAL A 163 14.08 11.07 -1.99
C VAL A 163 14.21 10.62 -3.44
N ASN A 164 13.46 11.21 -4.37
CA ASN A 164 13.40 10.77 -5.76
C ASN A 164 12.99 11.86 -6.78
N GLY A 165 12.77 13.11 -6.35
CA GLY A 165 12.33 14.20 -7.22
C GLY A 165 10.97 14.03 -7.88
N LEU A 166 10.11 13.16 -7.34
CA LEU A 166 8.71 12.98 -7.74
C LEU A 166 7.79 13.43 -6.59
N THR A 167 6.49 13.57 -6.90
CA THR A 167 5.44 13.83 -5.89
C THR A 167 5.47 12.85 -4.73
N THR A 168 5.79 11.58 -5.00
CA THR A 168 5.84 10.50 -4.01
C THR A 168 6.97 10.70 -2.99
N GLY A 169 8.13 11.21 -3.42
CA GLY A 169 9.29 11.39 -2.56
C GLY A 169 9.29 12.68 -1.73
N GLU A 170 8.65 13.75 -2.22
CA GLU A 170 8.24 14.97 -1.48
C GLU A 170 7.50 15.94 -2.43
N ALA A 171 8.15 16.25 -3.56
CA ALA A 171 7.72 17.20 -4.59
C ALA A 171 8.54 17.00 -5.86
N THR A 172 8.00 17.46 -6.99
CA THR A 172 8.69 17.36 -8.29
C THR A 172 9.99 18.16 -8.28
N GLY A 173 11.11 17.52 -8.55
CA GLY A 173 12.43 18.15 -8.60
C GLY A 173 13.21 18.19 -7.28
N HIS A 174 12.69 17.59 -6.20
CA HIS A 174 13.33 17.58 -4.87
C HIS A 174 14.18 16.32 -4.63
N TRP A 175 15.49 16.50 -4.47
CA TRP A 175 16.48 15.46 -4.14
C TRP A 175 17.38 15.84 -2.94
N ASP A 176 17.05 16.92 -2.23
CA ASP A 176 17.84 17.51 -1.14
C ASP A 176 17.90 16.64 0.13
N TRP A 177 17.22 15.48 0.16
CA TRP A 177 17.41 14.48 1.21
C TRP A 177 18.80 13.82 1.16
N PHE A 178 19.37 13.64 -0.03
CA PHE A 178 20.65 12.95 -0.20
C PHE A 178 21.82 13.78 0.34
N TRP A 179 22.65 13.15 1.16
CA TRP A 179 23.86 13.73 1.80
C TRP A 179 23.61 14.98 2.66
N ASN A 180 22.36 15.20 3.09
CA ASN A 180 21.96 16.32 3.93
C ASN A 180 21.63 15.83 5.36
N GLU A 181 22.53 16.09 6.30
CA GLU A 181 22.36 15.69 7.71
C GLU A 181 21.12 16.31 8.38
N THR A 182 20.67 17.50 7.97
CA THR A 182 19.45 18.12 8.55
C THR A 182 18.20 17.36 8.12
N ASN A 183 18.13 16.97 6.84
CA ASN A 183 17.03 16.16 6.32
C ASN A 183 17.08 14.72 6.85
N PHE A 184 18.28 14.18 7.09
CA PHE A 184 18.47 12.92 7.81
C PHE A 184 17.91 12.99 9.24
N ASP A 185 18.25 14.03 10.01
CA ASP A 185 17.77 14.23 11.38
C ASP A 185 16.24 14.43 11.44
N TYR A 186 15.64 15.12 10.48
CA TYR A 186 14.18 15.19 10.36
C TYR A 186 13.57 13.83 9.98
N SER A 187 14.21 13.06 9.09
CA SER A 187 13.78 11.70 8.73
C SER A 187 13.80 10.75 9.93
N MET A 188 14.80 10.86 10.81
CA MET A 188 14.83 10.09 12.07
C MET A 188 13.72 10.54 13.03
N GLN A 189 13.42 11.84 13.12
CA GLN A 189 12.30 12.34 13.93
C GLN A 189 10.93 11.86 13.42
N VAL A 190 10.75 11.69 12.09
CA VAL A 190 9.57 11.02 11.51
C VAL A 190 9.48 9.59 12.04
N ILE A 191 10.56 8.82 11.93
CA ILE A 191 10.58 7.42 12.35
C ILE A 191 10.37 7.26 13.86
N ASP A 192 10.88 8.16 14.71
CA ASP A 192 10.55 8.16 16.14
C ASP A 192 9.04 8.30 16.40
N LYS A 193 8.31 9.06 15.56
CA LYS A 193 6.84 9.15 15.64
C LYS A 193 6.15 7.88 15.14
N VAL A 194 6.63 7.27 14.07
CA VAL A 194 6.10 6.00 13.55
C VAL A 194 6.31 4.86 14.56
N ILE A 195 7.52 4.73 15.13
CA ILE A 195 7.84 3.77 16.19
C ILE A 195 6.92 4.00 17.40
N SER A 196 6.75 5.25 17.82
CA SER A 196 5.86 5.58 18.94
C SER A 196 4.38 5.26 18.64
N PHE A 197 3.91 5.50 17.42
CA PHE A 197 2.56 5.14 16.98
C PHE A 197 2.34 3.62 17.02
N VAL A 198 3.27 2.85 16.43
CA VAL A 198 3.20 1.38 16.42
C VAL A 198 3.25 0.83 17.84
N GLN A 199 4.22 1.26 18.65
CA GLN A 199 4.43 0.77 20.01
C GLN A 199 3.25 1.07 20.95
N ASN A 200 2.60 2.23 20.78
CA ASN A 200 1.43 2.64 21.58
C ASN A 200 0.09 2.31 20.91
N SER A 201 0.08 1.54 19.82
CA SER A 201 -1.14 1.22 19.07
C SER A 201 -2.16 0.39 19.86
N GLY A 202 -1.69 -0.39 20.83
CA GLY A 202 -2.44 -1.45 21.50
C GLY A 202 -2.30 -2.83 20.82
N SER A 203 -1.81 -2.87 19.58
CA SER A 203 -1.51 -4.10 18.83
C SER A 203 -0.20 -3.98 18.04
N PRO A 204 0.96 -3.66 18.67
CA PRO A 204 2.24 -3.47 17.98
C PRO A 204 2.69 -4.68 17.15
N GLN A 205 2.15 -5.87 17.41
CA GLN A 205 2.41 -7.09 16.66
C GLN A 205 1.78 -7.11 15.25
N SER A 206 0.79 -6.25 15.00
CA SER A 206 0.06 -6.14 13.73
C SER A 206 0.65 -5.11 12.76
N TYR A 207 1.89 -4.67 13.00
CA TYR A 207 2.53 -3.59 12.24
C TYR A 207 3.91 -3.98 11.70
N SER A 208 4.29 -3.39 10.57
CA SER A 208 5.67 -3.25 10.11
C SER A 208 5.92 -1.81 9.70
N ILE A 209 7.18 -1.37 9.79
CA ILE A 209 7.60 0.00 9.51
C ILE A 209 8.39 0.00 8.21
N GLU A 210 7.90 0.72 7.20
CA GLU A 210 8.64 1.03 5.98
C GLU A 210 9.11 2.49 6.04
N PRO A 211 10.42 2.76 6.13
CA PRO A 211 10.92 4.09 6.47
C PRO A 211 11.26 4.95 5.25
N ILE A 212 11.19 4.41 4.03
CA ILE A 212 11.50 5.12 2.80
C ILE A 212 10.87 4.39 1.61
N ASN A 213 10.42 5.16 0.61
CA ASN A 213 9.86 4.62 -0.62
C ASN A 213 10.67 5.11 -1.85
N GLU A 214 10.99 4.18 -2.75
CA GLU A 214 11.62 4.41 -4.06
C GLU A 214 12.76 5.47 -4.11
N PRO A 215 13.79 5.40 -3.25
CA PRO A 215 14.87 6.39 -3.26
C PRO A 215 15.67 6.32 -4.57
N ALA A 216 15.90 7.47 -5.22
CA ALA A 216 16.58 7.58 -6.50
C ALA A 216 17.34 8.92 -6.62
N ASP A 217 18.64 8.88 -6.88
CA ASP A 217 19.49 10.06 -7.10
C ASP A 217 19.92 10.23 -8.59
N ASN A 218 19.48 9.32 -9.47
CA ASN A 218 19.88 9.27 -10.88
C ASN A 218 18.69 9.00 -11.83
N ASN A 219 17.60 9.75 -11.65
CA ASN A 219 16.37 9.67 -12.45
C ASN A 219 15.96 10.99 -13.14
N THR A 220 16.86 11.98 -13.24
CA THR A 220 16.61 13.22 -14.00
C THR A 220 16.26 12.97 -15.48
N ASN A 221 16.72 11.83 -16.03
CA ASN A 221 16.11 11.20 -17.18
C ASN A 221 15.29 9.99 -16.71
N MET A 222 13.96 10.13 -16.72
CA MET A 222 13.02 9.14 -16.16
C MET A 222 13.10 7.74 -16.78
N ILE A 223 13.82 7.53 -17.90
CA ILE A 223 14.02 6.19 -18.48
C ILE A 223 14.79 5.22 -17.55
N THR A 224 15.50 5.73 -16.53
CA THR A 224 16.15 4.91 -15.50
C THR A 224 15.24 4.59 -14.31
N PHE A 225 14.10 5.29 -14.17
CA PHE A 225 13.15 5.00 -13.10
C PHE A 225 12.51 3.62 -13.32
N GLY A 226 12.30 2.86 -12.24
CA GLY A 226 11.94 1.44 -12.33
C GLY A 226 13.12 0.49 -12.60
N THR A 227 14.37 0.99 -12.76
CA THR A 227 15.57 0.17 -13.04
C THR A 227 16.69 0.38 -12.01
N PRO A 228 17.62 -0.59 -11.84
CA PRO A 228 18.75 -0.47 -10.90
C PRO A 228 19.62 0.78 -11.09
N GLU A 229 19.56 1.42 -12.25
CA GLU A 229 20.29 2.65 -12.59
C GLU A 229 19.70 3.92 -11.94
N ALA A 230 18.47 3.89 -11.42
CA ALA A 230 17.83 5.02 -10.73
C ALA A 230 18.60 5.48 -9.48
N LEU A 231 19.37 4.59 -8.86
CA LEU A 231 20.13 4.84 -7.63
C LEU A 231 21.61 4.53 -7.86
N THR A 232 22.50 5.52 -7.71
CA THR A 232 23.96 5.33 -7.75
C THR A 232 24.45 4.62 -6.49
N ASP A 233 25.67 4.06 -6.52
CA ASP A 233 26.27 3.50 -5.31
C ASP A 233 26.53 4.57 -4.22
N HIS A 234 26.64 5.85 -4.61
CA HIS A 234 26.80 6.97 -3.68
C HIS A 234 25.48 7.33 -2.97
N GLY A 235 24.36 7.30 -3.71
CA GLY A 235 23.02 7.42 -3.15
C GLY A 235 22.67 6.21 -2.29
N ALA A 236 23.03 5.01 -2.76
CA ALA A 236 22.82 3.76 -2.02
C ALA A 236 23.56 3.72 -0.68
N ALA A 237 24.78 4.25 -0.61
CA ALA A 237 25.52 4.38 0.65
C ALA A 237 24.80 5.29 1.67
N TRP A 238 24.11 6.34 1.20
CA TRP A 238 23.30 7.22 2.05
C TRP A 238 22.00 6.56 2.52
N VAL A 239 21.29 5.87 1.63
CA VAL A 239 20.14 5.01 1.98
C VAL A 239 20.55 3.97 3.01
N LEU A 240 21.70 3.31 2.84
CA LEU A 240 22.18 2.30 3.76
C LEU A 240 22.51 2.86 5.16
N LYS A 241 23.10 4.07 5.24
CA LYS A 241 23.29 4.80 6.50
C LYS A 241 21.95 5.01 7.20
N TYR A 242 20.93 5.45 6.48
CA TYR A 242 19.60 5.69 7.01
C TYR A 242 18.93 4.41 7.52
N ILE A 243 18.84 3.36 6.70
CA ILE A 243 18.20 2.10 7.09
C ILE A 243 18.90 1.46 8.30
N LYS A 244 20.23 1.53 8.39
CA LYS A 244 20.96 1.04 9.58
C LYS A 244 20.60 1.83 10.86
N ALA A 245 20.43 3.14 10.77
CA ALA A 245 19.95 3.95 11.89
C ALA A 245 18.50 3.60 12.28
N VAL A 246 17.60 3.42 11.31
CA VAL A 246 16.21 3.00 11.54
C VAL A 246 16.14 1.63 12.22
N VAL A 247 16.85 0.63 11.69
CA VAL A 247 16.94 -0.72 12.28
C VAL A 247 17.43 -0.66 13.72
N GLN A 248 18.44 0.17 14.02
CA GLN A 248 18.92 0.37 15.39
C GLN A 248 17.86 1.01 16.30
N SER A 249 17.16 2.05 15.83
CA SER A 249 16.11 2.74 16.60
C SER A 249 14.90 1.83 16.88
N VAL A 250 14.43 1.07 15.89
CA VAL A 250 13.37 0.08 16.07
C VAL A 250 13.81 -1.00 17.06
N ALA A 251 15.01 -1.55 16.90
CA ALA A 251 15.53 -2.59 17.81
C ALA A 251 15.74 -2.10 19.25
N ALA A 252 16.04 -0.81 19.46
CA ALA A 252 16.19 -0.22 20.79
C ALA A 252 14.84 -0.05 21.53
N VAL A 253 13.73 0.09 20.81
CA VAL A 253 12.38 0.21 21.40
C VAL A 253 11.66 -1.14 21.45
N ASN A 254 11.58 -1.85 20.32
CA ASN A 254 10.93 -3.14 20.21
C ASN A 254 11.47 -3.94 18.99
N PRO A 255 12.45 -4.84 19.17
CA PRO A 255 13.08 -5.58 18.06
C PRO A 255 12.16 -6.60 17.38
N LYS A 256 10.94 -6.80 17.89
CA LYS A 256 9.95 -7.69 17.26
C LYS A 256 9.16 -7.00 16.14
N VAL A 257 9.14 -5.67 16.09
CA VAL A 257 8.54 -4.92 14.97
C VAL A 257 9.47 -5.04 13.76
N PRO A 258 9.02 -5.59 12.61
CA PRO A 258 9.85 -5.70 11.42
C PRO A 258 10.07 -4.34 10.75
N VAL A 259 11.28 -4.15 10.23
CA VAL A 259 11.58 -3.08 9.26
C VAL A 259 11.39 -3.65 7.85
N MET A 260 10.55 -2.99 7.06
CA MET A 260 10.43 -3.23 5.63
C MET A 260 11.32 -2.22 4.90
N PHE A 261 12.14 -2.68 3.94
CA PHE A 261 13.09 -1.83 3.24
C PHE A 261 12.82 -1.87 1.73
N GLN A 262 12.17 -0.81 1.23
CA GLN A 262 12.12 -0.47 -0.19
C GLN A 262 13.52 -0.12 -0.69
N GLY A 263 14.14 -1.06 -1.41
CA GLY A 263 15.53 -1.00 -1.83
C GLY A 263 15.81 -0.17 -3.08
N SER A 264 14.98 0.84 -3.39
CA SER A 264 14.84 1.38 -4.74
C SER A 264 14.48 0.25 -5.72
N PHE A 265 14.95 0.35 -6.97
CA PHE A 265 14.80 -0.71 -7.99
C PHE A 265 16.03 -1.61 -8.11
N LYS A 266 16.97 -1.55 -7.15
CA LYS A 266 18.05 -2.54 -7.01
C LYS A 266 17.43 -3.88 -6.61
N TYR A 267 18.00 -5.00 -7.08
CA TYR A 267 17.54 -6.31 -6.63
C TYR A 267 17.91 -6.55 -5.15
N PRO A 268 17.12 -7.29 -4.35
CA PRO A 268 17.41 -7.55 -2.94
C PRO A 268 18.82 -8.07 -2.65
N SER A 269 19.40 -8.84 -3.58
CA SER A 269 20.77 -9.36 -3.49
C SER A 269 21.88 -8.30 -3.45
N TYR A 270 21.61 -7.08 -3.95
CA TYR A 270 22.53 -5.94 -3.83
C TYR A 270 22.69 -5.52 -2.36
N TRP A 271 21.58 -5.46 -1.62
CA TRP A 271 21.52 -5.01 -0.23
C TRP A 271 21.72 -6.14 0.80
N ALA A 272 21.44 -7.38 0.41
CA ALA A 272 21.45 -8.53 1.32
C ALA A 272 22.80 -8.69 2.04
N GLY A 273 23.92 -8.31 1.42
CA GLY A 273 25.25 -8.35 2.03
C GLY A 273 25.42 -7.45 3.27
N ASP A 274 24.70 -6.33 3.34
CA ASP A 274 24.98 -5.24 4.29
C ASP A 274 24.40 -5.39 5.69
N PHE A 275 23.55 -6.39 5.90
CA PHE A 275 22.83 -6.64 7.16
C PHE A 275 23.12 -8.05 7.72
N PRO A 276 23.28 -8.22 9.05
CA PRO A 276 23.29 -9.54 9.70
C PRO A 276 22.00 -10.32 9.44
N ALA A 277 22.05 -11.64 9.24
CA ALA A 277 20.88 -12.44 8.86
C ALA A 277 19.79 -12.53 9.94
N ASP A 278 20.13 -12.23 11.19
CA ASP A 278 19.23 -12.11 12.35
C ASP A 278 18.56 -10.74 12.48
N THR A 279 18.86 -9.79 11.57
CA THR A 279 18.10 -8.53 11.47
C THR A 279 16.65 -8.83 11.12
N ASN A 280 15.70 -8.24 11.85
CA ASN A 280 14.26 -8.35 11.59
C ASN A 280 13.87 -7.45 10.40
N LEU A 281 14.28 -7.88 9.21
CA LEU A 281 14.21 -7.13 7.95
C LEU A 281 13.44 -7.94 6.89
N VAL A 282 12.57 -7.26 6.15
CA VAL A 282 11.96 -7.74 4.91
C VAL A 282 12.24 -6.73 3.80
N PHE A 283 12.54 -7.19 2.59
CA PHE A 283 12.67 -6.29 1.44
C PHE A 283 11.31 -6.04 0.79
N ASP A 284 11.04 -4.80 0.42
CA ASP A 284 10.00 -4.46 -0.54
C ASP A 284 10.61 -4.35 -1.95
N VAL A 285 9.88 -4.83 -2.96
CA VAL A 285 10.22 -4.78 -4.37
C VAL A 285 8.99 -4.38 -5.18
N HIS A 286 9.10 -3.26 -5.89
CA HIS A 286 8.04 -2.76 -6.77
C HIS A 286 8.17 -3.33 -8.19
N ASN A 287 7.06 -3.78 -8.78
CA ASN A 287 7.05 -4.46 -10.08
C ASN A 287 5.96 -3.91 -11.02
N TYR A 288 6.37 -3.01 -11.90
CA TYR A 288 5.49 -2.37 -12.88
C TYR A 288 5.82 -2.71 -14.34
N TYR A 289 4.81 -2.55 -15.19
CA TYR A 289 4.82 -2.98 -16.60
C TYR A 289 4.23 -1.94 -17.56
N PHE A 290 3.83 -0.77 -17.07
CA PHE A 290 3.05 0.21 -17.82
C PHE A 290 3.89 1.10 -18.76
N GLU A 291 5.20 1.13 -18.61
CA GLU A 291 6.14 1.88 -19.46
C GLU A 291 7.49 1.17 -19.57
N ASN A 292 8.35 1.64 -20.49
CA ASN A 292 9.75 1.24 -20.69
C ASN A 292 10.02 -0.28 -20.85
N ARG A 293 8.97 -1.09 -21.06
CA ARG A 293 9.05 -2.55 -21.24
C ARG A 293 8.20 -3.00 -22.44
N PRO A 294 8.56 -4.06 -23.17
CA PRO A 294 7.73 -4.64 -24.23
C PRO A 294 6.58 -5.50 -23.65
N ALA A 295 5.86 -4.94 -22.67
CA ALA A 295 4.77 -5.60 -21.97
C ALA A 295 3.45 -5.43 -22.73
N THR A 296 2.67 -6.50 -22.76
CA THR A 296 1.30 -6.53 -23.28
C THR A 296 0.40 -7.30 -22.33
N SER A 297 -0.90 -7.01 -22.31
CA SER A 297 -1.83 -7.80 -21.49
C SER A 297 -1.75 -9.30 -21.80
N GLU A 298 -1.39 -9.69 -23.02
CA GLU A 298 -1.20 -11.10 -23.40
C GLU A 298 0.06 -11.72 -22.75
N ASN A 299 1.23 -11.07 -22.84
CA ASN A 299 2.49 -11.62 -22.34
C ASN A 299 2.76 -11.37 -20.83
N LEU A 300 1.96 -10.52 -20.18
CA LEU A 300 2.15 -10.10 -18.79
C LEU A 300 2.37 -11.25 -17.78
N PRO A 301 1.64 -12.38 -17.81
CA PRO A 301 1.91 -13.51 -16.91
C PRO A 301 3.37 -14.00 -16.97
N GLY A 302 3.98 -14.04 -18.16
CA GLY A 302 5.39 -14.43 -18.31
C GLY A 302 6.36 -13.43 -17.67
N LEU A 303 6.02 -12.14 -17.68
CA LEU A 303 6.82 -11.09 -17.04
C LEU A 303 6.67 -11.11 -15.52
N LEU A 304 5.45 -11.27 -15.00
CA LEU A 304 5.15 -11.43 -13.57
C LEU A 304 5.95 -12.60 -12.97
N TYR A 305 5.89 -13.78 -13.58
CA TYR A 305 6.69 -14.94 -13.18
C TYR A 305 8.20 -14.78 -13.41
N SER A 306 8.63 -13.91 -14.31
CA SER A 306 10.06 -13.60 -14.50
C SER A 306 10.58 -12.74 -13.37
N ASP A 307 9.90 -11.63 -13.06
CA ASP A 307 10.30 -10.68 -12.03
C ASP A 307 10.18 -11.31 -10.63
N ALA A 308 9.10 -12.07 -10.37
CA ALA A 308 8.91 -12.80 -9.11
C ALA A 308 10.08 -13.75 -8.80
N ARG A 309 10.66 -14.41 -9.82
CA ARG A 309 11.85 -15.28 -9.66
C ARG A 309 13.16 -14.48 -9.59
N ALA A 310 13.32 -13.46 -10.42
CA ALA A 310 14.57 -12.71 -10.50
C ALA A 310 14.81 -11.78 -9.31
N ARG A 311 13.72 -11.35 -8.64
CA ARG A 311 13.72 -10.39 -7.54
C ARG A 311 13.27 -11.01 -6.20
N SER A 312 13.23 -12.35 -6.11
CA SER A 312 12.93 -13.06 -4.85
C SER A 312 14.10 -13.05 -3.87
N SER A 313 13.87 -13.63 -2.70
CA SER A 313 14.91 -13.91 -1.70
C SER A 313 16.03 -14.80 -2.26
N ASP A 314 17.28 -14.52 -1.88
CA ASP A 314 18.43 -15.42 -2.01
C ASP A 314 18.50 -16.46 -0.86
N GLY A 315 17.51 -16.46 0.02
CA GLY A 315 17.43 -17.24 1.25
C GLY A 315 17.80 -16.46 2.51
N LYS A 316 18.44 -15.28 2.41
CA LYS A 316 18.90 -14.52 3.58
C LYS A 316 17.79 -13.71 4.24
N PHE A 317 17.01 -12.96 3.46
CA PHE A 317 15.90 -12.12 3.94
C PHE A 317 14.63 -12.38 3.13
N PRO A 318 13.44 -12.35 3.75
CA PRO A 318 12.17 -12.42 3.02
C PRO A 318 11.99 -11.21 2.08
N VAL A 319 11.16 -11.40 1.07
CA VAL A 319 10.74 -10.36 0.12
C VAL A 319 9.22 -10.31 0.11
N PHE A 320 8.66 -9.11 0.11
CA PHE A 320 7.26 -8.83 -0.19
C PHE A 320 7.21 -7.93 -1.43
N VAL A 321 6.19 -8.08 -2.27
CA VAL A 321 6.01 -7.20 -3.45
C VAL A 321 4.98 -6.15 -3.09
N GLY A 322 5.40 -5.09 -2.40
CA GLY A 322 4.52 -4.07 -1.84
C GLY A 322 3.80 -3.24 -2.87
N GLU A 323 4.31 -3.16 -4.09
CA GLU A 323 3.63 -2.51 -5.21
C GLU A 323 3.73 -3.27 -6.54
N TRP A 324 2.60 -3.35 -7.23
CA TRP A 324 2.48 -3.80 -8.62
C TRP A 324 1.08 -3.47 -9.17
N ALA A 325 0.96 -3.41 -10.50
CA ALA A 325 -0.32 -3.30 -11.20
C ALA A 325 -0.30 -4.01 -12.57
N ILE A 326 -1.48 -4.32 -13.11
CA ILE A 326 -1.64 -5.07 -14.37
C ILE A 326 -1.67 -4.22 -15.65
N GLN A 327 -1.55 -2.89 -15.58
CA GLN A 327 -1.39 -2.08 -16.79
C GLN A 327 -0.07 -2.42 -17.48
N THR A 328 -0.12 -2.61 -18.80
CA THR A 328 1.05 -2.83 -19.65
C THR A 328 1.32 -1.66 -20.58
N THR A 329 2.56 -1.54 -21.09
CA THR A 329 2.95 -0.48 -22.04
C THR A 329 2.14 -0.52 -23.33
N TYR A 330 1.79 -1.71 -23.82
CA TYR A 330 1.07 -1.87 -25.09
C TYR A 330 -0.12 -2.82 -24.96
N ASN A 331 -1.08 -2.72 -25.88
CA ASN A 331 -2.16 -3.69 -26.09
C ASN A 331 -2.87 -4.14 -24.80
N ASN A 332 -3.31 -3.20 -23.96
CA ASN A 332 -4.10 -3.50 -22.78
C ASN A 332 -5.47 -4.10 -23.18
N SER A 333 -5.90 -5.13 -22.46
CA SER A 333 -7.13 -5.89 -22.77
C SER A 333 -8.01 -6.09 -21.54
N LEU A 334 -9.23 -5.56 -21.60
CA LEU A 334 -10.20 -5.62 -20.49
C LEU A 334 -10.59 -7.07 -20.16
N ALA A 335 -10.56 -7.96 -21.16
CA ALA A 335 -10.89 -9.38 -21.03
C ALA A 335 -9.80 -10.20 -20.34
N LEU A 336 -8.54 -9.73 -20.32
CA LEU A 336 -7.41 -10.45 -19.71
C LEU A 336 -7.14 -10.02 -18.26
N ARG A 337 -7.85 -9.02 -17.74
CA ARG A 337 -7.66 -8.46 -16.39
C ARG A 337 -7.71 -9.53 -15.29
N LYS A 338 -8.78 -10.32 -15.24
CA LYS A 338 -8.93 -11.42 -14.25
C LYS A 338 -7.75 -12.41 -14.30
N ARG A 339 -7.35 -12.83 -15.50
CA ARG A 339 -6.22 -13.75 -15.70
C ARG A 339 -4.92 -13.14 -15.20
N ASN A 340 -4.63 -11.90 -15.57
CA ASN A 340 -3.37 -11.23 -15.26
C ASN A 340 -3.24 -10.91 -13.76
N LEU A 341 -4.35 -10.53 -13.12
CA LEU A 341 -4.42 -10.32 -11.67
C LEU A 341 -4.11 -11.61 -10.92
N ASN A 342 -4.82 -12.70 -11.21
CA ASN A 342 -4.57 -13.97 -10.51
C ASN A 342 -3.20 -14.58 -10.84
N ALA A 343 -2.68 -14.37 -12.06
CA ALA A 343 -1.30 -14.75 -12.40
C ALA A 343 -0.25 -14.00 -11.56
N GLY A 344 -0.47 -12.72 -11.24
CA GLY A 344 0.43 -11.95 -10.38
C GLY A 344 0.33 -12.36 -8.91
N LEU A 345 -0.89 -12.50 -8.39
CA LEU A 345 -1.13 -13.01 -7.03
C LEU A 345 -0.49 -14.41 -6.83
N ALA A 346 -0.65 -15.30 -7.81
CA ALA A 346 -0.02 -16.62 -7.80
C ALA A 346 1.52 -16.54 -7.89
N ALA A 347 2.08 -15.77 -8.83
CA ALA A 347 3.53 -15.65 -9.00
C ALA A 347 4.22 -15.10 -7.74
N PHE A 348 3.70 -14.02 -7.15
CA PHE A 348 4.28 -13.45 -5.94
C PHE A 348 4.02 -14.34 -4.72
N GLY A 349 2.84 -14.95 -4.59
CA GLY A 349 2.57 -15.94 -3.55
C GLY A 349 3.45 -17.20 -3.62
N GLU A 350 3.94 -17.58 -4.81
CA GLU A 350 4.85 -18.71 -5.03
C GLU A 350 6.30 -18.37 -4.64
N TYR A 351 6.86 -17.29 -5.20
CA TYR A 351 8.30 -16.96 -5.10
C TYR A 351 8.68 -15.97 -4.00
N THR A 352 7.72 -15.21 -3.45
CA THR A 352 7.93 -14.25 -2.36
C THR A 352 6.94 -14.52 -1.22
N GLN A 353 6.75 -13.57 -0.31
CA GLN A 353 5.73 -13.65 0.75
C GLN A 353 4.34 -13.15 0.32
N GLY A 354 4.13 -13.01 -0.99
CA GLY A 354 2.94 -12.38 -1.57
C GLY A 354 3.20 -10.92 -1.94
N SER A 355 2.12 -10.15 -2.05
CA SER A 355 2.16 -8.80 -2.60
C SER A 355 1.02 -7.90 -2.12
N SER A 356 1.21 -6.58 -2.19
CA SER A 356 0.12 -5.61 -2.15
C SER A 356 -0.07 -4.91 -3.50
N TYR A 357 -1.32 -4.86 -3.96
CA TYR A 357 -1.67 -4.24 -5.23
C TYR A 357 -1.67 -2.71 -5.14
N TRP A 358 -1.17 -1.98 -6.15
CA TRP A 358 -1.43 -0.53 -6.29
C TRP A 358 -2.65 -0.32 -7.18
N THR A 359 -3.80 0.12 -6.67
CA THR A 359 -4.13 0.49 -5.28
C THR A 359 -5.56 0.02 -4.95
N ALA A 360 -6.01 0.16 -3.70
CA ALA A 360 -7.37 -0.21 -3.30
C ALA A 360 -8.43 0.47 -4.18
N LYS A 361 -8.39 1.79 -4.26
CA LYS A 361 -9.40 2.64 -4.90
C LYS A 361 -8.75 3.59 -5.89
N TYR A 362 -9.20 3.55 -7.15
CA TYR A 362 -8.65 4.36 -8.23
C TYR A 362 -9.77 4.80 -9.17
N THR A 363 -9.91 6.09 -9.42
CA THR A 363 -10.96 6.68 -10.27
C THR A 363 -10.42 7.41 -11.49
N GLY A 364 -9.10 7.57 -11.61
CA GLY A 364 -8.42 8.19 -12.74
C GLY A 364 -8.81 7.65 -14.12
N ASN A 365 -9.03 8.59 -15.04
CA ASN A 365 -9.64 8.36 -16.34
C ASN A 365 -8.67 8.51 -17.52
N THR A 366 -7.36 8.62 -17.28
CA THR A 366 -6.32 8.60 -18.32
C THR A 366 -6.47 7.35 -19.17
N SER A 367 -6.43 7.49 -20.49
CA SER A 367 -6.47 6.35 -21.42
C SER A 367 -5.17 5.54 -21.36
N VAL A 368 -5.29 4.22 -21.54
CA VAL A 368 -4.14 3.31 -21.70
C VAL A 368 -3.99 2.89 -23.17
N ASP A 369 -2.81 2.44 -23.58
CA ASP A 369 -2.64 1.85 -24.93
C ASP A 369 -3.46 0.55 -25.06
N GLY A 370 -4.34 0.47 -26.05
CA GLY A 370 -5.29 -0.64 -26.19
C GLY A 370 -6.70 -0.27 -25.69
N GLN A 371 -7.21 -0.99 -24.69
CA GLN A 371 -8.60 -0.88 -24.23
C GLN A 371 -8.72 -0.26 -22.84
N GLY A 372 -9.60 0.74 -22.67
CA GLY A 372 -10.00 1.27 -21.37
C GLY A 372 -9.14 2.43 -20.85
N GLN A 373 -9.21 2.65 -19.54
CA GLN A 373 -8.59 3.74 -18.79
C GLN A 373 -7.88 3.20 -17.53
N GLN A 374 -7.04 3.99 -16.88
CA GLN A 374 -6.28 3.55 -15.70
C GLN A 374 -7.15 2.95 -14.58
N ARG A 375 -8.30 3.55 -14.24
CA ARG A 375 -9.27 2.94 -13.30
C ARG A 375 -9.66 1.49 -13.60
N ASP A 376 -9.64 1.05 -14.86
CA ASP A 376 -9.98 -0.31 -15.25
C ASP A 376 -8.86 -1.32 -14.89
N TYR A 377 -7.64 -0.85 -14.63
CA TYR A 377 -6.45 -1.67 -14.37
C TYR A 377 -5.79 -1.40 -12.99
N TRP A 378 -6.13 -0.31 -12.31
CA TRP A 378 -5.47 0.12 -11.06
C TRP A 378 -6.39 0.12 -9.82
N SER A 379 -7.69 -0.14 -9.96
CA SER A 379 -8.64 -0.22 -8.84
C SER A 379 -8.88 -1.65 -8.38
N TYR A 380 -8.30 -2.05 -7.24
CA TYR A 380 -8.49 -3.40 -6.69
C TYR A 380 -9.93 -3.64 -6.22
N GLU A 381 -10.61 -2.63 -5.66
CA GLU A 381 -12.03 -2.71 -5.32
C GLU A 381 -12.90 -3.08 -6.54
N THR A 382 -12.57 -2.56 -7.73
CA THR A 382 -13.30 -2.90 -8.96
C THR A 382 -13.10 -4.37 -9.33
N PHE A 383 -11.92 -4.95 -9.06
CA PHE A 383 -11.69 -6.39 -9.26
C PHE A 383 -12.46 -7.26 -8.26
N ILE A 384 -12.72 -6.76 -7.05
CA ILE A 384 -13.59 -7.44 -6.08
C ILE A 384 -15.04 -7.40 -6.57
N ASP A 385 -15.53 -6.21 -6.97
CA ASP A 385 -16.90 -6.02 -7.49
C ASP A 385 -17.15 -6.82 -8.79
N ASP A 386 -16.14 -6.96 -9.67
CA ASP A 386 -16.17 -7.79 -10.89
C ASP A 386 -16.02 -9.31 -10.61
N GLY A 387 -15.79 -9.74 -9.36
CA GLY A 387 -15.61 -11.15 -8.99
C GLY A 387 -14.33 -11.77 -9.57
N PHE A 388 -13.24 -11.00 -9.65
CA PHE A 388 -11.99 -11.44 -10.27
C PHE A 388 -11.09 -12.25 -9.35
N ILE A 389 -11.05 -11.98 -8.04
CA ILE A 389 -10.10 -12.65 -7.13
C ILE A 389 -10.44 -14.14 -7.00
N GLU A 390 -9.46 -15.02 -7.22
CA GLU A 390 -9.60 -16.47 -7.10
C GLU A 390 -8.95 -16.97 -5.81
N GLY A 391 -9.56 -17.97 -5.15
CA GLY A 391 -9.00 -18.60 -3.94
C GLY A 391 -9.18 -17.81 -2.64
N VAL A 392 -10.14 -16.87 -2.60
CA VAL A 392 -10.59 -16.14 -1.39
C VAL A 392 -11.36 -17.05 -0.43
#